data_AF-A0A7X4CUK6-F1
#
_entry.id   AF-A0A7X4CUK6-F1
#
_cell.length_a   1.000
_cell.length_b   1.000
_cell.length_c   1.000
_cell.angle_alpha   90.00
_cell.angle_beta   90.00
_cell.angle_gamma   90.00
#
_symmetry.space_group_name_H-M   'P 1'
#
loop_
_entity.id
_entity.type
_entity.pdbx_description
1 polymer ?
#
loop_
_entity_poly.entity_id
_entity_poly.type
_entity_poly.pdbx_seq_one_letter_code
_entity_poly.pdbx_strand_id
1 'polypeptide(L)' 'MRTLSEALAEQGRIKGIAEGKSAGKADTLLRQARLRFGEVSAAREAEIRSAPTEQLDAWSEALIFAPDLDAVFEGPSRP' A
#
# COMPACT_ATOMS: atom_id res chain seq x y z
N MET A 1 17.22 32.40 -9.21
CA MET A 1 17.02 31.64 -7.95
C MET A 1 15.55 31.30 -7.84
N ARG A 2 15.21 30.07 -7.46
CA ARG A 2 13.83 29.76 -7.03
C ARG A 2 13.54 30.44 -5.70
N THR A 3 12.31 30.89 -5.53
CA THR A 3 11.84 31.48 -4.27
C THR A 3 11.47 30.39 -3.26
N LEU A 4 11.43 30.74 -1.97
CA LEU A 4 10.97 29.83 -0.92
C LEU A 4 9.55 29.32 -1.19
N SER A 5 8.68 30.17 -1.72
CA SER A 5 7.29 29.82 -2.07
C SER A 5 7.21 28.74 -3.15
N GLU A 6 8.04 28.84 -4.19
CA GLU A 6 8.09 27.83 -5.26
C GLU A 6 8.63 26.48 -4.73
N ALA A 7 9.62 26.51 -3.83
CA ALA A 7 10.17 25.30 -3.23
C ALA A 7 9.13 24.58 -2.34
N LEU A 8 8.37 25.32 -1.53
CA LEU A 8 7.32 24.76 -0.68
C LEU A 8 6.15 24.20 -1.49
N ALA A 9 5.73 24.89 -2.55
CA ALA A 9 4.67 24.41 -3.44
C ALA A 9 5.07 23.09 -4.12
N GLU A 10 6.30 22.99 -4.59
CA GLU A 10 6.82 21.77 -5.19
C GLU A 10 6.92 20.61 -4.19
N GLN A 11 7.41 20.89 -2.96
CA GLN A 11 7.46 19.88 -1.91
C GLN A 11 6.07 19.36 -1.53
N GLY A 12 5.08 20.26 -1.43
CA GLY A 12 3.68 19.89 -1.19
C GLY A 12 3.12 19.00 -2.30
N ARG A 13 3.38 19.35 -3.56
CA ARG A 13 2.98 18.53 -4.72
C ARG A 13 3.61 17.14 -4.70
N ILE A 14 4.92 17.05 -4.44
CA ILE A 14 5.64 15.77 -4.33
C ILE A 14 5.04 14.90 -3.21
N LYS A 15 4.81 15.50 -2.03
CA LYS A 15 4.21 14.82 -0.88
C LYS A 15 2.81 14.31 -1.21
N GLY A 16 1.95 15.15 -1.78
CA GLY A 16 0.59 14.76 -2.15
C GLY A 16 0.54 13.63 -3.19
N ILE A 17 1.46 13.62 -4.16
CA ILE A 17 1.58 12.52 -5.12
C ILE A 17 2.03 11.22 -4.43
N ALA A 18 3.00 11.31 -3.51
CA ALA A 18 3.46 10.14 -2.77
C ALA A 18 2.35 9.54 -1.90
N GLU A 19 1.63 10.38 -1.15
CA GLU A 19 0.48 9.98 -0.33
C GLU A 19 -0.64 9.37 -1.18
N GLY A 20 -1.00 10.01 -2.30
CA GLY A 20 -2.02 9.50 -3.22
C GLY A 20 -1.65 8.16 -3.85
N LYS A 21 -0.37 7.94 -4.19
CA LYS A 21 0.11 6.63 -4.67
C LYS A 21 -0.01 5.55 -3.60
N SER A 22 0.41 5.84 -2.37
CA SER A 22 0.34 4.88 -1.27
C SER A 22 -1.12 4.50 -0.94
N ALA A 23 -2.00 5.50 -0.83
CA ALA A 23 -3.43 5.28 -0.59
C ALA A 23 -4.09 4.44 -1.69
N GLY A 24 -3.81 4.75 -2.97
CA GLY A 24 -4.36 4.00 -4.10
C GLY A 24 -3.92 2.53 -4.14
N LYS A 25 -2.66 2.25 -3.74
CA LYS A 25 -2.16 0.88 -3.61
C LYS A 25 -2.85 0.13 -2.48
N ALA A 26 -2.94 0.74 -1.29
CA ALA A 26 -3.60 0.14 -0.13
C ALA A 26 -5.07 -0.21 -0.43
N ASP A 27 -5.81 0.71 -1.07
CA ASP A 27 -7.20 0.47 -1.46
C ASP A 27 -7.34 -0.67 -2.48
N THR A 28 -6.40 -0.78 -3.41
CA THR A 28 -6.41 -1.85 -4.41
C THR A 28 -6.12 -3.20 -3.76
N LEU A 29 -5.10 -3.28 -2.91
CA LEU A 29 -4.76 -4.48 -2.16
C LEU A 29 -5.94 -4.94 -1.28
N LEU A 30 -6.61 -4.02 -0.58
CA LEU A 30 -7.80 -4.33 0.23
C LEU A 30 -8.95 -4.88 -0.60
N ARG A 31 -9.23 -4.31 -1.78
CA ARG A 31 -10.27 -4.84 -2.67
C ARG A 31 -9.91 -6.25 -3.14
N GLN A 32 -8.67 -6.50 -3.54
CA GLN A 32 -8.22 -7.82 -3.98
C GLN A 32 -8.26 -8.85 -2.85
N ALA A 33 -7.78 -8.49 -1.66
CA ALA A 33 -7.84 -9.33 -0.47
C ALA A 33 -9.29 -9.73 -0.14
N ARG A 34 -10.22 -8.76 -0.21
CA ARG A 34 -11.64 -9.05 0.03
C ARG A 34 -12.27 -9.95 -1.03
N LEU A 35 -11.92 -9.74 -2.30
CA LEU A 35 -12.40 -10.57 -3.40
C LEU A 35 -11.90 -12.01 -3.31
N ARG A 36 -10.65 -12.21 -2.86
CA ARG A 36 -10.01 -13.53 -2.82
C ARG A 36 -10.28 -14.30 -1.53
N PHE A 37 -10.28 -13.60 -0.40
CA PHE A 37 -10.28 -14.22 0.94
C PHE A 37 -11.51 -13.87 1.79
N GLY A 38 -12.36 -12.94 1.34
CA GLY A 38 -13.57 -12.54 2.07
C GLY A 38 -13.34 -11.38 3.04
N GLU A 39 -13.86 -11.46 4.26
CA GLU A 39 -13.76 -10.36 5.21
C GLU A 39 -12.31 -10.11 5.64
N VAL A 40 -11.87 -8.85 5.60
CA VAL A 40 -10.56 -8.43 6.10
C VAL A 40 -10.79 -7.74 7.44
N SER A 41 -10.12 -8.19 8.49
CA SER A 41 -10.29 -7.61 9.82
C SER A 41 -9.85 -6.14 9.85
N ALA A 42 -10.49 -5.33 10.70
CA ALA A 42 -10.17 -3.91 10.85
C ALA A 42 -8.68 -3.67 11.19
N ALA A 43 -8.05 -4.58 11.94
CA ALA A 43 -6.62 -4.52 12.25
C ALA A 43 -5.75 -4.67 10.99
N ARG A 44 -6.05 -5.65 10.13
CA ARG A 44 -5.36 -5.84 8.85
C ARG A 44 -5.61 -4.66 7.90
N GLU A 45 -6.82 -4.09 7.92
CA GLU A 45 -7.10 -2.88 7.14
C GLU A 45 -6.26 -1.68 7.56
N ALA A 46 -6.13 -1.45 8.87
CA ALA A 46 -5.31 -0.37 9.39
C ALA A 46 -3.83 -0.56 9.02
N GLU A 47 -3.34 -1.80 9.15
CA GLU A 47 -1.97 -2.15 8.75
C GLU A 47 -1.72 -1.86 7.27
N ILE A 48 -2.59 -2.34 6.37
CA ILE A 48 -2.50 -2.06 4.93
C ILE A 48 -2.53 -0.56 4.63
N ARG A 49 -3.45 0.21 5.23
CA ARG A 49 -3.55 1.65 4.96
C ARG A 49 -2.34 2.46 5.45
N SER A 50 -1.64 1.96 6.46
CA SER A 50 -0.47 2.63 7.05
C SER A 50 0.87 2.17 6.45
N ALA A 51 0.87 1.08 5.68
CA ALA A 51 2.09 0.49 5.16
C ALA A 51 2.78 1.38 4.11
N PRO A 52 4.13 1.39 4.10
CA PRO A 52 4.88 2.06 3.06
C PRO A 52 4.63 1.41 1.70
N THR A 53 4.84 2.19 0.64
CA THR A 53 4.57 1.79 -0.74
C THR A 53 5.28 0.49 -1.14
N GLU A 54 6.51 0.28 -0.67
CA GLU A 54 7.32 -0.92 -0.95
C GLU A 54 6.70 -2.18 -0.34
N GLN A 55 6.12 -2.06 0.85
CA GLN A 55 5.46 -3.17 1.52
C GLN A 55 4.12 -3.50 0.87
N LEU A 56 3.38 -2.48 0.42
CA LEU A 56 2.17 -2.65 -0.37
C LEU A 56 2.44 -3.37 -1.70
N ASP A 57 3.56 -3.08 -2.35
CA ASP A 57 3.97 -3.78 -3.56
C ASP A 57 4.30 -5.26 -3.27
N ALA A 58 5.10 -5.52 -2.24
CA ALA A 58 5.44 -6.89 -1.83
C ALA A 58 4.19 -7.72 -1.49
N TRP A 59 3.23 -7.15 -0.76
CA TRP A 59 1.96 -7.82 -0.46
C TRP A 59 1.08 -8.00 -1.69
N SER A 60 1.09 -7.05 -2.64
CA SER A 60 0.36 -7.18 -3.90
C SER A 60 0.91 -8.35 -4.75
N GLU A 61 2.23 -8.54 -4.76
CA GLU A 61 2.87 -9.69 -5.41
C GLU A 61 2.58 -11.00 -4.67
N ALA A 62 2.70 -11.03 -3.35
CA ALA A 62 2.41 -12.21 -2.53
C ALA A 62 0.94 -12.65 -2.64
N LEU A 63 0.01 -11.69 -2.74
CA LEU A 63 -1.42 -11.95 -2.90
C LEU A 63 -1.75 -12.74 -4.17
N ILE A 64 -0.87 -12.84 -5.17
CA ILE A 64 -1.13 -13.66 -6.36
C ILE A 64 -1.06 -15.16 -6.01
N PHE A 65 -0.16 -15.54 -5.09
CA PHE A 65 0.17 -16.94 -4.82
C PHE A 65 -0.29 -17.43 -3.44
N ALA A 66 -0.52 -16.51 -2.49
CA ALA A 66 -0.82 -16.86 -1.10
C ALA A 66 -2.06 -17.78 -0.97
N PRO A 67 -2.03 -18.86 -0.18
CA PRO A 67 -3.19 -19.74 0.00
C PRO A 67 -4.32 -19.09 0.81
N ASP A 68 -3.98 -18.15 1.67
CA ASP A 68 -4.89 -17.40 2.54
C ASP A 68 -4.37 -15.97 2.75
N LEU A 69 -5.13 -15.18 3.52
CA LEU A 69 -4.82 -13.78 3.78
C LEU A 69 -3.58 -13.62 4.67
N ASP A 70 -3.35 -14.52 5.62
CA ASP A 70 -2.22 -14.40 6.56
C ASP A 70 -0.88 -14.62 5.83
N ALA A 71 -0.83 -15.60 4.92
CA ALA A 71 0.33 -15.86 4.07
C ALA A 71 0.75 -14.69 3.17
N VAL A 72 -0.13 -13.70 2.93
CA VAL A 72 0.25 -12.46 2.22
C VAL A 72 1.25 -11.63 3.04
N PHE A 73 1.13 -11.67 4.37
CA PHE A 73 1.87 -10.80 5.29
C PHE A 73 3.16 -11.41 5.85
N GLU A 74 3.38 -12.72 5.67
CA GLU A 74 4.53 -13.46 6.22
C GLU A 74 5.88 -13.12 5.55
N GLY A 75 5.89 -12.25 4.52
CA GLY A 75 7.09 -11.88 3.77
C GLY A 75 7.34 -12.83 2.58
N PRO A 76 8.42 -12.63 1.79
CA PRO A 76 8.61 -13.38 0.55
C PRO A 76 8.90 -14.86 0.84
N SER A 77 7.86 -15.69 0.88
CA SER A 77 8.00 -17.12 0.64
C SER A 77 8.20 -17.31 -0.88
N ARG A 78 9.42 -17.07 -1.35
CA ARG A 78 9.82 -17.49 -2.70
C ARG A 78 9.83 -19.02 -2.71
N PRO A 79 9.16 -19.69 -3.67
CA PRO A 79 9.42 -21.10 -3.92
C PRO A 79 10.87 -21.32 -4.39
#